data_AF-X1K2D3-F1
#
_entry.id   AF-X1K2D3-F1
#
_cell.length_a   1.000
_cell.length_b   1.000
_cell.length_c   1.000
_cell.angle_alpha   90.00
_cell.angle_beta   90.00
_cell.angle_gamma   90.00
#
_symmetry.space_group_name_H-M   'P 1'
#
loop_
_entity.id
_entity.type
_entity.pdbx_description
1 polymer ?
#
loop_
_entity_poly.entity_id
_entity_poly.type
_entity_poly.pdbx_seq_one_letter_code
_entity_poly.pdbx_strand_id
1 'polypeptide(L)'
;TIKSTASRELQRLRGAIRKMEEQARGRLDELHARARKSGWAQDEPIAWREGRLVIALKASHKRKIRGLIHGHSSSGATAFVEPLEVFDLNNELAALRDDEKAEELRLLAALTDALRPYTDNLARSVEVLYDLDAHLAQARWALNQEAVQPRLTPEGPIELAGARNPVLAEHREVVPLDIRLGEPNRILLISGPNAGGKTVVLLTVGLSVMLAQSGLFIPAKRATLPLFQALYTDLGDRQSLEEDLSTFSGHLTNLQAILSRCNSRRDPFGQ
;
A
#
# COMPACT_ATOMS: atom_id res chain seq x y z
N THR A 1 21.04 -2.94 5.21
CA THR A 1 22.49 -2.65 5.20
C THR A 1 23.21 -3.70 4.39
N ILE A 2 24.20 -3.30 3.58
CA ILE A 2 24.98 -4.24 2.74
C ILE A 2 25.78 -5.16 3.65
N LYS A 3 25.83 -6.46 3.37
CA LYS A 3 26.62 -7.43 4.18
C LYS A 3 28.10 -7.09 4.05
N SER A 4 28.86 -7.14 5.15
CA SER A 4 30.30 -6.83 5.11
C SER A 4 31.08 -7.73 4.16
N THR A 5 30.59 -8.96 3.95
CA THR A 5 31.17 -9.94 3.03
C THR A 5 30.81 -9.71 1.56
N ALA A 6 30.06 -8.64 1.22
CA ALA A 6 29.73 -8.29 -0.15
C ALA A 6 30.98 -7.94 -0.99
N SER A 7 32.04 -7.45 -0.35
CA SER A 7 33.36 -7.33 -0.96
C SER A 7 34.46 -7.45 0.10
N ARG A 8 35.66 -7.86 -0.35
CA ARG A 8 36.85 -7.88 0.52
C ARG A 8 37.19 -6.49 1.06
N GLU A 9 36.96 -5.47 0.24
CA GLU A 9 37.26 -4.08 0.58
C GLU A 9 36.29 -3.53 1.63
N LEU A 10 34.99 -3.77 1.48
CA LEU A 10 33.99 -3.38 2.48
C LEU A 10 34.24 -4.07 3.82
N GLN A 11 34.63 -5.34 3.80
CA GLN A 11 35.03 -6.07 5.00
C GLN A 11 36.26 -5.45 5.67
N ARG A 12 37.28 -5.08 4.89
CA ARG A 12 38.50 -4.41 5.35
C ARG A 12 38.18 -3.06 6.00
N LEU A 13 37.41 -2.21 5.32
CA LEU A 13 37.01 -0.88 5.77
C LEU A 13 36.23 -0.96 7.09
N ARG A 14 35.21 -1.82 7.17
CA ARG A 14 34.45 -2.02 8.41
C ARG A 14 35.29 -2.56 9.56
N GLY A 15 36.27 -3.42 9.27
CA GLY A 15 37.24 -3.87 10.26
C GLY A 15 38.11 -2.72 10.77
N ALA A 16 38.60 -1.86 9.87
CA ALA A 16 39.40 -0.69 10.21
C ALA A 16 38.59 0.34 11.02
N ILE A 17 37.35 0.63 10.63
CA ILE A 17 36.42 1.51 11.36
C ILE A 17 36.25 1.02 12.80
N ARG A 18 35.93 -0.27 13.00
CA ARG A 18 35.75 -0.85 14.35
C ARG A 18 37.01 -0.69 15.20
N LYS A 19 38.17 -1.04 14.63
CA LYS A 19 39.45 -0.92 15.33
C LYS A 19 39.77 0.53 15.71
N MET A 20 39.56 1.47 14.79
CA MET A 20 39.82 2.89 15.00
C MET A 20 38.86 3.50 16.02
N GLU A 21 37.58 3.10 15.96
CA GLU A 21 36.55 3.51 16.91
C GLU A 21 36.86 2.99 18.32
N GLU A 22 37.29 1.73 18.47
CA GLU A 22 37.75 1.16 19.75
C GLU A 22 38.95 1.92 20.31
N GLN A 23 39.93 2.28 19.48
CA GLN A 23 41.10 3.06 19.89
C GLN A 23 40.73 4.48 20.35
N ALA A 24 39.92 5.20 19.56
CA ALA A 24 39.45 6.54 19.91
C ALA A 24 38.63 6.52 21.19
N ARG A 25 37.72 5.54 21.34
CA ARG A 25 36.89 5.38 22.53
C ARG A 25 37.70 5.07 23.76
N GLY A 26 38.68 4.17 23.68
CA GLY A 26 39.59 3.87 24.79
C GLY A 26 40.35 5.10 25.30
N ARG A 27 40.86 5.94 24.38
CA ARG A 27 41.51 7.21 24.74
C ARG A 27 40.56 8.21 25.39
N LEU A 28 39.33 8.32 24.87
CA LEU A 28 38.31 9.17 25.46
C LEU A 28 37.87 8.69 26.85
N ASP A 29 37.80 7.38 27.08
CA ASP A 29 37.48 6.80 28.38
C ASP A 29 38.58 7.13 29.42
N GLU A 30 39.88 7.02 29.04
CA GLU A 30 41.01 7.44 29.88
C GLU A 30 40.96 8.94 30.23
N LEU A 31 40.64 9.78 29.25
CA LEU A 31 40.48 11.22 29.43
C LEU A 31 39.29 11.56 30.32
N HIS A 32 38.16 10.88 30.12
CA HIS A 32 36.95 11.09 30.92
C HIS A 32 37.14 10.66 32.36
N ALA A 33 37.79 9.52 32.60
CA ALA A 33 38.10 9.08 33.96
C ALA A 33 38.94 10.11 34.72
N ARG A 34 39.92 10.74 34.06
CA ARG A 34 40.71 11.85 34.63
C ARG A 34 39.84 13.07 34.90
N ALA A 35 39.03 13.48 33.93
CA ALA A 35 38.14 14.63 34.05
C ALA A 35 37.08 14.47 35.15
N ARG A 36 36.58 13.25 35.33
CA ARG A 36 35.62 12.88 36.39
C ARG A 36 36.25 12.99 37.77
N LYS A 37 37.46 12.45 37.97
CA LYS A 37 38.21 12.59 39.23
C LYS A 37 38.47 14.06 39.60
N SER A 38 38.65 14.92 38.61
CA SER A 38 38.85 16.37 38.81
C SER A 38 37.53 17.17 38.89
N GLY A 39 36.37 16.52 38.81
CA GLY A 39 35.05 17.17 38.91
C GLY A 39 34.59 17.94 37.66
N TRP A 40 35.30 17.80 36.53
CA TRP A 40 35.08 18.54 35.29
C TRP A 40 34.02 17.90 34.37
N ALA A 41 33.80 16.59 34.49
CA ALA A 41 32.88 15.83 33.63
C ALA A 41 31.57 15.44 34.36
N GLN A 42 30.55 15.07 33.59
CA GLN A 42 29.29 14.47 34.07
C GLN A 42 29.31 12.94 33.89
N ASP A 43 28.26 12.23 34.30
CA ASP A 43 28.19 10.76 34.28
C ASP A 43 28.23 10.15 32.88
N GLU A 44 27.72 10.84 31.86
CA GLU A 44 27.74 10.38 30.47
C GLU A 44 29.09 10.75 29.81
N PRO A 45 29.92 9.77 29.41
CA PRO A 45 31.33 10.06 29.15
C PRO A 45 31.65 10.48 27.72
N ILE A 46 31.05 9.80 26.75
CA ILE A 46 31.40 9.87 25.35
C ILE A 46 30.12 9.99 24.54
N ALA A 47 30.10 10.92 23.60
CA ALA A 47 29.00 11.13 22.68
C ALA A 47 29.51 11.21 21.24
N TRP A 48 28.58 11.07 20.31
CA TRP A 48 28.79 11.38 18.90
C TRP A 48 28.21 12.76 18.58
N ARG A 49 29.03 13.64 18.00
CA ARG A 49 28.59 14.98 17.54
C ARG A 49 29.18 15.26 16.17
N GLU A 50 28.31 15.60 15.21
CA GLU A 50 28.73 15.95 13.84
C GLU A 50 29.69 14.93 13.20
N GLY A 51 29.47 13.63 13.48
CA GLY A 51 30.32 12.56 12.96
C GLY A 51 31.66 12.37 13.69
N ARG A 52 31.86 13.02 14.83
CA ARG A 52 33.06 12.94 15.68
C ARG A 52 32.75 12.28 17.02
N LEU A 53 33.68 11.48 17.55
CA LEU A 53 33.66 11.07 18.95
C LEU A 53 34.16 12.20 19.83
N VAL A 54 33.37 12.54 20.85
CA VAL A 54 33.63 13.68 21.73
C VAL A 54 33.42 13.30 23.19
N ILE A 55 34.13 13.97 24.08
CA ILE A 55 33.94 13.88 25.52
C ILE A 55 32.96 14.95 26.00
N ALA A 56 32.07 14.59 26.92
CA ALA A 56 31.14 15.53 27.56
C ALA A 56 31.76 16.16 28.83
N LEU A 57 31.93 17.48 28.84
CA LEU A 57 32.45 18.25 29.97
C LEU A 57 31.40 19.23 30.48
N LYS A 58 31.44 19.59 31.77
CA LYS A 58 30.65 20.71 32.31
C LYS A 58 31.04 21.98 31.56
N ALA A 59 30.07 22.79 31.16
CA ALA A 59 30.32 23.99 30.35
C ALA A 59 31.30 24.98 31.02
N SER A 60 31.30 25.05 32.37
CA SER A 60 32.25 25.85 33.16
C SER A 60 33.70 25.38 33.07
N HIS A 61 33.92 24.11 32.70
CA HIS A 61 35.23 23.46 32.63
C HIS A 61 35.64 23.06 31.21
N LYS A 62 34.93 23.57 30.18
CA LYS A 62 35.12 23.20 28.76
C LYS A 62 36.52 23.45 28.17
N ARG A 63 37.37 24.24 28.83
CA ARG A 63 38.76 24.53 28.43
C ARG A 63 39.82 23.80 29.25
N LYS A 64 39.41 22.91 30.17
CA LYS A 64 40.35 22.15 31.02
C LYS A 64 41.04 21.01 30.27
N ILE A 65 40.41 20.49 29.23
CA ILE A 65 41.03 19.58 28.25
C ILE A 65 41.27 20.38 26.98
N ARG A 66 42.48 20.29 26.41
CA ARG A 66 42.79 20.95 25.13
C ARG A 66 42.09 20.21 24.00
N GLY A 67 41.32 20.93 23.21
CA GLY A 67 40.49 20.34 22.16
C GLY A 67 39.59 21.35 21.46
N LEU A 68 38.83 20.86 20.49
CA LEU A 68 37.83 21.62 19.72
C LEU A 68 36.45 21.42 20.34
N ILE A 69 35.64 22.47 20.42
CA ILE A 69 34.27 22.39 20.94
C ILE A 69 33.32 22.17 19.77
N HIS A 70 32.61 21.04 19.78
CA HIS A 70 31.65 20.62 18.74
C HIS A 70 30.19 20.95 19.09
N GLY A 71 29.98 21.74 20.14
CA GLY A 71 28.66 22.22 20.54
C GLY A 71 28.39 22.10 22.04
N HIS A 72 27.15 22.41 22.41
CA HIS A 72 26.68 22.35 23.79
C HIS A 72 25.36 21.55 23.86
N SER A 73 24.99 21.07 25.06
CA SER A 73 23.67 20.50 25.30
C SER A 73 22.57 21.55 25.11
N SER A 74 21.33 21.10 24.94
CA SER A 74 20.14 21.98 24.84
C SER A 74 19.99 22.89 26.07
N SER A 75 20.36 22.40 27.25
CA SER A 75 20.39 23.17 28.51
C SER A 75 21.61 24.09 28.65
N GLY A 76 22.59 24.00 27.76
CA GLY A 76 23.87 24.72 27.85
C GLY A 76 24.81 24.24 28.96
N ALA A 77 24.39 23.29 29.80
CA ALA A 77 25.14 22.81 30.96
C ALA A 77 26.38 21.95 30.59
N THR A 78 26.37 21.36 29.40
CA THR A 78 27.40 20.42 28.93
C THR A 78 28.00 20.93 27.63
N ALA A 79 29.33 20.92 27.52
CA ALA A 79 30.07 21.19 26.31
C ALA A 79 30.64 19.88 25.77
N PHE A 80 30.49 19.64 24.48
CA PHE A 80 31.05 18.49 23.78
C PHE A 80 32.39 18.87 23.18
N VAL A 81 33.45 18.23 23.62
CA VAL A 81 34.83 18.58 23.25
C VAL A 81 35.47 17.39 22.54
N GLU A 82 36.17 17.64 21.43
CA GLU A 82 37.10 16.70 20.81
C GLU A 82 38.51 17.02 21.31
N PRO A 83 39.08 16.19 22.20
CA PRO A 83 40.45 16.37 22.65
C PRO A 83 41.44 16.26 21.50
N LEU A 84 42.52 17.04 21.56
CA LEU A 84 43.61 16.95 20.57
C LEU A 84 44.20 15.54 20.47
N GLU A 85 44.19 14.79 21.57
CA GLU A 85 44.68 13.40 21.66
C GLU A 85 43.92 12.41 20.76
N VAL A 86 42.69 12.72 20.34
CA VAL A 86 41.87 11.86 19.46
C VAL A 86 41.51 12.51 18.14
N PHE A 87 42.01 13.73 17.87
CA PHE A 87 41.71 14.49 16.67
C PHE A 87 42.10 13.71 15.39
N ASP A 88 43.30 13.15 15.37
CA ASP A 88 43.79 12.36 14.23
C ASP A 88 43.01 11.06 14.06
N LEU A 89 42.67 10.38 15.17
CA LEU A 89 41.85 9.16 15.16
C LEU A 89 40.44 9.44 14.60
N ASN A 90 39.83 10.56 14.99
CA ASN A 90 38.53 10.98 14.47
C ASN A 90 38.58 11.36 12.98
N ASN A 91 39.65 12.02 12.52
CA ASN A 91 39.83 12.34 11.10
C ASN A 91 39.97 11.06 10.26
N GLU A 92 40.79 10.11 10.73
CA GLU A 92 40.97 8.82 10.04
C GLU A 92 39.68 8.00 10.06
N LEU A 93 38.96 7.98 11.19
CA LEU A 93 37.65 7.32 11.30
C LEU A 93 36.61 7.93 10.36
N ALA A 94 36.61 9.26 10.20
CA ALA A 94 35.74 9.95 9.25
C ALA A 94 36.09 9.55 7.80
N ALA A 95 37.38 9.57 7.44
CA ALA A 95 37.83 9.15 6.10
C ALA A 95 37.45 7.70 5.79
N LEU A 96 37.67 6.77 6.74
CA LEU A 96 37.29 5.36 6.58
C LEU A 96 35.78 5.17 6.38
N ARG A 97 34.95 6.01 7.02
CA ARG A 97 33.49 5.98 6.84
C ARG A 97 33.05 6.55 5.50
N ASP A 98 33.75 7.56 4.99
CA ASP A 98 33.53 8.06 3.64
C ASP A 98 33.91 7.01 2.59
N ASP A 99 35.04 6.33 2.78
CA ASP A 99 35.48 5.21 1.94
C ASP A 99 34.50 4.03 2.00
N GLU A 100 33.98 3.68 3.18
CA GLU A 100 32.94 2.66 3.33
C GLU A 100 31.72 3.02 2.49
N LYS A 101 31.24 4.26 2.59
CA LYS A 101 30.07 4.72 1.83
C LYS A 101 30.32 4.71 0.33
N ALA A 102 31.51 5.09 -0.11
CA ALA A 102 31.90 5.05 -1.52
C ALA A 102 31.91 3.60 -2.05
N GLU A 103 32.45 2.65 -1.27
CA GLU A 103 32.45 1.23 -1.62
C GLU A 103 31.03 0.65 -1.64
N GLU A 104 30.16 1.03 -0.69
CA GLU A 104 28.75 0.63 -0.71
C GLU A 104 28.04 1.11 -1.99
N LEU A 105 28.23 2.37 -2.38
CA LEU A 105 27.66 2.91 -3.61
C LEU A 105 28.20 2.21 -4.85
N ARG A 106 29.50 1.91 -4.89
CA ARG A 106 30.13 1.17 -5.99
C ARG A 106 29.51 -0.22 -6.14
N LEU A 107 29.27 -0.92 -5.03
CA LEU A 107 28.64 -2.24 -5.03
C LEU A 107 27.18 -2.19 -5.50
N LEU A 108 26.42 -1.18 -5.06
CA LEU A 108 25.03 -0.99 -5.50
C LEU A 108 24.94 -0.65 -7.00
N ALA A 109 25.85 0.18 -7.51
CA ALA A 109 25.93 0.49 -8.93
C ALA A 109 26.25 -0.77 -9.75
N ALA A 110 27.26 -1.55 -9.32
CA ALA A 110 27.61 -2.81 -9.97
C ALA A 110 26.45 -3.82 -9.96
N LEU A 111 25.72 -3.94 -8.85
CA LEU A 111 24.52 -4.78 -8.77
C LEU A 111 23.42 -4.29 -9.72
N THR A 112 23.20 -2.99 -9.77
CA THR A 112 22.21 -2.37 -10.68
C THR A 112 22.54 -2.67 -12.13
N ASP A 113 23.80 -2.52 -12.51
CA ASP A 113 24.25 -2.81 -13.88
C ASP A 113 24.21 -4.31 -14.20
N ALA A 114 24.46 -5.18 -13.22
CA ALA A 114 24.28 -6.62 -13.40
C ALA A 114 22.81 -7.01 -13.63
N LEU A 115 21.86 -6.26 -13.05
CA LEU A 115 20.42 -6.48 -13.23
C LEU A 115 19.85 -5.82 -14.49
N ARG A 116 20.51 -4.78 -15.01
CA ARG A 116 20.04 -3.96 -16.14
C ARG A 116 19.67 -4.77 -17.40
N PRO A 117 20.41 -5.81 -17.82
CA PRO A 117 20.03 -6.61 -18.99
C PRO A 117 18.73 -7.42 -18.81
N TYR A 118 18.26 -7.58 -17.57
CA TYR A 118 17.10 -8.40 -17.22
C TYR A 118 15.83 -7.58 -16.96
N THR A 119 15.85 -6.25 -17.13
CA THR A 119 14.70 -5.39 -16.81
C THR A 119 13.42 -5.82 -17.52
N ASP A 120 13.51 -6.16 -18.80
CA ASP A 120 12.34 -6.56 -19.60
C ASP A 120 11.81 -7.93 -19.17
N ASN A 121 12.70 -8.83 -18.74
CA ASN A 121 12.29 -10.13 -18.19
C ASN A 121 11.64 -9.98 -16.82
N LEU A 122 12.16 -9.08 -15.98
CA LEU A 122 11.59 -8.77 -14.67
C LEU A 122 10.21 -8.10 -14.82
N ALA A 123 10.07 -7.13 -15.72
CA ALA A 123 8.79 -6.50 -16.03
C ALA A 123 7.75 -7.53 -16.48
N ARG A 124 8.08 -8.39 -17.44
CA ARG A 124 7.19 -9.48 -17.87
C ARG A 124 6.85 -10.46 -16.75
N SER A 125 7.81 -10.76 -15.87
CA SER A 125 7.57 -11.62 -14.71
C SER A 125 6.57 -10.98 -13.74
N VAL A 126 6.65 -9.66 -13.54
CA VAL A 126 5.69 -8.92 -12.73
C VAL A 126 4.29 -8.93 -13.36
N GLU A 127 4.17 -8.77 -14.68
CA GLU A 127 2.89 -8.87 -15.38
C GLU A 127 2.25 -10.26 -15.20
N VAL A 128 3.03 -11.33 -15.39
CA VAL A 128 2.54 -12.70 -15.18
C VAL A 128 2.14 -12.95 -13.72
N LEU A 129 2.91 -12.43 -12.76
CA LEU A 129 2.57 -12.54 -11.35
C LEU A 129 1.29 -11.76 -11.00
N TYR A 130 1.09 -10.59 -11.60
CA TYR A 130 -0.13 -9.80 -11.45
C TYR A 130 -1.34 -10.57 -11.96
N ASP A 131 -1.28 -11.12 -13.18
CA ASP A 131 -2.38 -11.91 -13.74
C ASP A 131 -2.66 -13.14 -12.88
N LEU A 132 -1.62 -13.83 -12.42
CA LEU A 132 -1.78 -15.00 -11.56
C LEU A 132 -2.44 -14.64 -10.21
N ASP A 133 -1.99 -13.57 -9.56
CA ASP A 133 -2.56 -13.11 -8.29
C ASP A 133 -4.02 -12.67 -8.44
N ALA A 134 -4.34 -11.93 -9.51
CA ALA A 134 -5.70 -11.54 -9.83
C ALA A 134 -6.62 -12.75 -10.01
N HIS A 135 -6.24 -13.72 -10.85
CA HIS A 135 -7.04 -14.93 -11.06
C HIS A 135 -7.18 -15.77 -9.78
N LEU A 136 -6.11 -15.90 -8.97
CA LEU A 136 -6.16 -16.61 -7.69
C LEU A 136 -7.09 -15.92 -6.69
N ALA A 137 -7.06 -14.60 -6.61
CA ALA A 137 -7.95 -13.82 -5.76
C ALA A 137 -9.42 -14.00 -6.19
N GLN A 138 -9.70 -13.92 -7.49
CA GLN A 138 -11.03 -14.14 -8.05
C GLN A 138 -11.53 -15.57 -7.78
N ALA A 139 -10.68 -16.59 -7.96
CA ALA A 139 -11.03 -17.99 -7.70
C ALA A 139 -11.32 -18.23 -6.21
N ARG A 140 -10.48 -17.70 -5.32
CA ARG A 140 -10.70 -17.79 -3.86
C ARG A 140 -11.99 -17.10 -3.44
N TRP A 141 -12.24 -15.90 -3.96
CA TRP A 141 -13.48 -15.18 -3.71
C TRP A 141 -14.69 -15.99 -4.20
N ALA A 142 -14.62 -16.55 -5.41
CA ALA A 142 -15.69 -17.37 -5.97
C ALA A 142 -15.97 -18.61 -5.10
N LEU A 143 -14.94 -19.31 -4.63
CA LEU A 143 -15.09 -20.45 -3.72
C LEU A 143 -15.74 -20.05 -2.39
N ASN A 144 -15.28 -18.95 -1.78
CA ASN A 144 -15.81 -18.45 -0.52
C ASN A 144 -17.28 -18.02 -0.62
N GLN A 145 -17.70 -17.54 -1.78
CA GLN A 145 -19.08 -17.12 -2.06
C GLN A 145 -19.97 -18.25 -2.59
N GLU A 146 -19.42 -19.47 -2.73
CA GLU A 146 -20.06 -20.59 -3.43
C GLU A 146 -20.60 -20.15 -4.81
N ALA A 147 -19.80 -19.38 -5.53
CA ALA A 147 -20.16 -18.79 -6.80
C ALA A 147 -19.97 -19.77 -7.96
N VAL A 148 -20.82 -19.64 -8.98
CA VAL A 148 -20.82 -20.49 -10.18
C VAL A 148 -20.43 -19.70 -11.42
N GLN A 149 -19.80 -20.39 -12.36
CA GLN A 149 -19.51 -19.81 -13.67
C GLN A 149 -20.83 -19.52 -14.39
N PRO A 150 -21.10 -18.27 -14.78
CA PRO A 150 -22.30 -17.97 -15.54
C PRO A 150 -22.20 -18.53 -16.96
N ARG A 151 -23.31 -19.05 -17.47
CA ARG A 151 -23.47 -19.30 -18.90
C ARG A 151 -23.82 -17.98 -19.59
N LEU A 152 -22.89 -17.45 -20.38
CA LEU A 152 -23.13 -16.26 -21.18
C LEU A 152 -23.78 -16.62 -22.52
N THR A 153 -24.78 -15.86 -22.92
CA THR A 153 -25.42 -15.98 -24.24
C THR A 153 -25.35 -14.65 -24.98
N PRO A 154 -25.24 -14.62 -26.33
CA PRO A 154 -25.27 -13.36 -27.08
C PRO A 154 -26.57 -12.59 -26.83
N GLU A 155 -27.68 -13.33 -26.84
CA GLU A 155 -29.03 -12.90 -26.48
C GLU A 155 -29.68 -13.99 -25.64
N GLY A 156 -30.75 -13.67 -24.92
CA GLY A 156 -31.49 -14.67 -24.15
C GLY A 156 -31.96 -14.15 -22.79
N PRO A 157 -32.43 -15.08 -21.92
CA PRO A 157 -32.98 -14.71 -20.64
C PRO A 157 -31.90 -14.43 -19.60
N ILE A 158 -32.24 -13.57 -18.63
CA ILE A 158 -31.64 -13.59 -17.30
C ILE A 158 -32.23 -14.80 -16.59
N GLU A 159 -31.43 -15.79 -16.23
CA GLU A 159 -31.82 -16.88 -15.35
C GLU A 159 -30.84 -16.95 -14.19
N LEU A 160 -31.33 -16.70 -12.98
CA LEU A 160 -30.57 -16.79 -11.75
C LEU A 160 -31.32 -17.77 -10.84
N ALA A 161 -30.68 -18.89 -10.48
CA ALA A 161 -31.24 -19.86 -9.56
C ALA A 161 -30.44 -19.83 -8.25
N GLY A 162 -31.10 -19.55 -7.13
CA GLY A 162 -30.52 -19.43 -5.81
C GLY A 162 -29.46 -18.33 -5.70
N ALA A 163 -29.64 -17.20 -6.42
CA ALA A 163 -28.70 -16.10 -6.38
C ALA A 163 -28.74 -15.36 -5.04
N ARG A 164 -27.57 -14.97 -4.55
CA ARG A 164 -27.38 -14.23 -3.29
C ARG A 164 -26.67 -12.92 -3.58
N ASN A 165 -27.01 -11.88 -2.83
CA ASN A 165 -26.29 -10.62 -2.88
C ASN A 165 -24.97 -10.75 -2.10
N PRO A 166 -23.79 -10.73 -2.76
CA PRO A 166 -22.51 -10.97 -2.07
C PRO A 166 -22.22 -9.92 -1.00
N VAL A 167 -22.52 -8.64 -1.26
CA VAL A 167 -22.27 -7.55 -0.31
C VAL A 167 -23.15 -7.71 0.94
N LEU A 168 -24.40 -8.12 0.76
CA LEU A 168 -25.29 -8.34 1.89
C LEU A 168 -24.93 -9.60 2.69
N ALA A 169 -24.45 -10.64 2.00
CA ALA A 169 -24.06 -11.92 2.59
C ALA A 169 -22.85 -11.80 3.54
N GLU A 170 -22.02 -10.76 3.38
CA GLU A 170 -20.92 -10.46 4.30
C GLU A 170 -21.39 -10.03 5.70
N HIS A 171 -22.61 -9.50 5.81
CA HIS A 171 -23.11 -8.90 7.05
C HIS A 171 -24.24 -9.70 7.71
N ARG A 172 -24.94 -10.53 6.94
CA ARG A 172 -26.06 -11.31 7.44
C ARG A 172 -26.38 -12.48 6.53
N GLU A 173 -27.16 -13.42 7.04
CA GLU A 173 -27.76 -14.46 6.22
C GLU A 173 -28.70 -13.85 5.16
N VAL A 174 -28.55 -14.30 3.92
CA VAL A 174 -29.32 -13.80 2.77
C VAL A 174 -30.18 -14.93 2.23
N VAL A 175 -31.48 -14.69 2.12
CA VAL A 175 -32.42 -15.59 1.45
C VAL A 175 -32.11 -15.62 -0.05
N PRO A 176 -31.78 -16.78 -0.64
CA PRO A 176 -31.50 -16.89 -2.08
C PRO A 176 -32.73 -16.53 -2.93
N LEU A 177 -32.50 -15.95 -4.10
CA LEU A 177 -33.56 -15.58 -5.04
C LEU A 177 -33.48 -16.40 -6.33
N ASP A 178 -34.65 -16.72 -6.88
CA ASP A 178 -34.80 -17.29 -8.21
C ASP A 178 -35.43 -16.25 -9.15
N ILE A 179 -34.77 -15.95 -10.27
CA ILE A 179 -35.27 -15.02 -11.30
C ILE A 179 -35.15 -15.66 -12.67
N ARG A 180 -36.21 -15.48 -13.47
CA ARG A 180 -36.21 -15.74 -14.91
C ARG A 180 -36.86 -14.56 -15.61
N LEU A 181 -36.10 -13.85 -16.44
CA LEU A 181 -36.57 -12.71 -17.25
C LEU A 181 -36.12 -12.91 -18.70
N GLY A 182 -37.06 -12.93 -19.63
CA GLY A 182 -36.80 -13.21 -21.04
C GLY A 182 -38.11 -13.53 -21.75
N GLU A 183 -38.07 -13.72 -23.08
CA GLU A 183 -39.30 -13.86 -23.86
C GLU A 183 -40.23 -14.99 -23.36
N PRO A 184 -41.55 -14.75 -23.27
CA PRO A 184 -42.27 -13.51 -23.63
C PRO A 184 -42.26 -12.41 -22.54
N ASN A 185 -41.72 -12.69 -21.35
CA ASN A 185 -41.80 -11.85 -20.16
C ASN A 185 -40.48 -11.08 -19.95
N ARG A 186 -40.34 -9.94 -20.62
CA ARG A 186 -39.17 -9.06 -20.52
C ARG A 186 -39.23 -8.02 -19.38
N ILE A 187 -40.37 -7.92 -18.70
CA ILE A 187 -40.61 -6.95 -17.61
C ILE A 187 -41.01 -7.70 -16.34
N LEU A 188 -40.32 -7.44 -15.23
CA LEU A 188 -40.66 -7.95 -13.91
C LEU A 188 -41.14 -6.81 -13.03
N LEU A 189 -42.41 -6.85 -12.63
CA LEU A 189 -42.97 -5.94 -11.64
C LEU A 189 -42.86 -6.56 -10.24
N ILE A 190 -42.12 -5.90 -9.35
CA ILE A 190 -41.95 -6.36 -7.96
C ILE A 190 -42.78 -5.47 -7.05
N SER A 191 -43.83 -6.02 -6.45
CA SER A 191 -44.68 -5.35 -5.46
C SER A 191 -44.51 -5.98 -4.07
N GLY A 192 -44.96 -5.28 -3.03
CA GLY A 192 -44.87 -5.73 -1.64
C GLY A 192 -44.57 -4.59 -0.67
N PRO A 193 -44.59 -4.85 0.64
CA PRO A 193 -44.34 -3.82 1.66
C PRO A 193 -42.93 -3.22 1.53
N ASN A 194 -42.77 -1.99 2.03
CA ASN A 194 -41.44 -1.41 2.21
C ASN A 194 -40.62 -2.28 3.17
N ALA A 195 -39.32 -2.40 2.94
CA ALA A 195 -38.42 -3.40 3.55
C ALA A 195 -38.63 -4.88 3.13
N GLY A 196 -39.56 -5.19 2.21
CA GLY A 196 -39.76 -6.54 1.66
C GLY A 196 -38.68 -7.04 0.69
N GLY A 197 -37.48 -6.44 0.67
CA GLY A 197 -36.36 -6.89 -0.16
C GLY A 197 -36.40 -6.49 -1.65
N LYS A 198 -37.38 -5.69 -2.09
CA LYS A 198 -37.52 -5.28 -3.52
C LYS A 198 -36.23 -4.67 -4.10
N THR A 199 -35.63 -3.72 -3.37
CA THR A 199 -34.35 -3.09 -3.76
C THR A 199 -33.21 -4.10 -3.77
N VAL A 200 -33.18 -5.04 -2.81
CA VAL A 200 -32.17 -6.11 -2.76
C VAL A 200 -32.26 -7.00 -3.97
N VAL A 201 -33.47 -7.32 -4.45
CA VAL A 201 -33.66 -8.09 -5.68
C VAL A 201 -33.04 -7.38 -6.88
N LEU A 202 -33.35 -6.09 -7.08
CA LEU A 202 -32.79 -5.29 -8.18
C LEU A 202 -31.25 -5.23 -8.11
N LEU A 203 -30.71 -4.94 -6.93
CA LEU A 203 -29.26 -4.90 -6.71
C LEU A 203 -28.60 -6.26 -6.95
N THR A 204 -29.24 -7.36 -6.56
CA THR A 204 -28.68 -8.70 -6.77
C THR A 204 -28.62 -9.05 -8.25
N VAL A 205 -29.66 -8.72 -9.03
CA VAL A 205 -29.64 -8.91 -10.50
C VAL A 205 -28.57 -8.03 -11.14
N GLY A 206 -28.52 -6.74 -10.80
CA GLY A 206 -27.54 -5.80 -11.35
C GLY A 206 -26.11 -6.22 -11.04
N LEU A 207 -25.81 -6.58 -9.79
CA LEU A 207 -24.49 -7.09 -9.39
C LEU A 207 -24.14 -8.40 -10.10
N SER A 208 -25.10 -9.32 -10.26
CA SER A 208 -24.87 -10.57 -10.99
C SER A 208 -24.45 -10.31 -12.44
N VAL A 209 -25.09 -9.33 -13.10
CA VAL A 209 -24.71 -8.88 -14.45
C VAL A 209 -23.32 -8.25 -14.46
N MET A 210 -23.01 -7.37 -13.50
CA MET A 210 -21.69 -6.73 -13.41
C MET A 210 -20.56 -7.73 -13.14
N LEU A 211 -20.77 -8.70 -12.25
CA LEU A 211 -19.82 -9.78 -11.98
C LEU A 211 -19.52 -10.57 -13.25
N ALA A 212 -20.56 -11.06 -13.93
CA ALA A 212 -20.42 -11.80 -15.18
C ALA A 212 -19.65 -11.01 -16.25
N GLN A 213 -20.00 -9.75 -16.48
CA GLN A 213 -19.33 -8.92 -17.48
C GLN A 213 -17.92 -8.48 -17.09
N SER A 214 -17.55 -8.66 -15.82
CA SER A 214 -16.18 -8.46 -15.31
C SER A 214 -15.36 -9.76 -15.31
N GLY A 215 -15.90 -10.86 -15.86
CA GLY A 215 -15.24 -12.17 -15.86
C GLY A 215 -15.32 -12.92 -14.53
N LEU A 216 -16.14 -12.44 -13.59
CA LEU A 216 -16.29 -13.03 -12.26
C LEU A 216 -17.45 -14.04 -12.22
N PHE A 217 -17.35 -14.96 -11.27
CA PHE A 217 -18.38 -15.95 -10.98
C PHE A 217 -19.52 -15.30 -10.19
N ILE A 218 -20.71 -15.88 -10.24
CA ILE A 218 -21.91 -15.33 -9.59
C ILE A 218 -22.28 -16.18 -8.37
N PRO A 219 -22.48 -15.59 -7.17
CA PRO A 219 -23.00 -16.30 -5.99
C PRO A 219 -24.43 -16.83 -6.24
N ALA A 220 -24.54 -18.03 -6.80
CA ALA A 220 -25.79 -18.67 -7.21
C ALA A 220 -25.62 -20.18 -7.35
N LYS A 221 -26.71 -20.94 -7.46
CA LYS A 221 -26.67 -22.37 -7.82
C LYS A 221 -26.50 -22.59 -9.32
N ARG A 222 -27.14 -21.75 -10.14
CA ARG A 222 -26.98 -21.69 -11.60
C ARG A 222 -27.23 -20.27 -12.07
N ALA A 223 -26.51 -19.84 -13.10
CA ALA A 223 -26.71 -18.55 -13.73
C ALA A 223 -26.57 -18.63 -15.25
N THR A 224 -27.52 -18.04 -15.97
CA THR A 224 -27.48 -17.76 -17.40
C THR A 224 -27.75 -16.27 -17.58
N LEU A 225 -26.89 -15.55 -18.31
CA LEU A 225 -27.06 -14.12 -18.57
C LEU A 225 -26.77 -13.79 -20.03
N PRO A 226 -27.55 -12.92 -20.67
CA PRO A 226 -27.16 -12.35 -21.96
C PRO A 226 -26.03 -11.35 -21.78
N LEU A 227 -25.33 -11.02 -22.86
CA LEU A 227 -24.35 -9.93 -22.88
C LEU A 227 -25.08 -8.59 -22.93
N PHE A 228 -24.98 -7.81 -21.85
CA PHE A 228 -25.63 -6.51 -21.74
C PHE A 228 -24.71 -5.40 -22.23
N GLN A 229 -25.09 -4.71 -23.30
CA GLN A 229 -24.36 -3.52 -23.77
C GLN A 229 -24.34 -2.38 -22.75
N ALA A 230 -25.37 -2.30 -21.91
CA ALA A 230 -25.50 -1.30 -20.85
C ALA A 230 -26.40 -1.81 -19.73
N LEU A 231 -26.09 -1.39 -18.51
CA LEU A 231 -26.94 -1.55 -17.33
C LEU A 231 -27.32 -0.14 -16.85
N TYR A 232 -28.62 0.13 -16.79
CA TYR A 232 -29.14 1.41 -16.30
C TYR A 232 -29.91 1.20 -15.01
N THR A 233 -29.80 2.15 -14.09
CA THR A 233 -30.46 2.09 -12.78
C THR A 233 -31.07 3.43 -12.45
N ASP A 234 -32.28 3.39 -11.92
CA ASP A 234 -32.91 4.51 -11.24
C ASP A 234 -33.27 4.04 -9.83
N LEU A 235 -32.34 4.22 -8.90
CA LEU A 235 -32.48 3.83 -7.50
C LEU A 235 -32.41 5.11 -6.66
N GLY A 236 -33.56 5.66 -6.28
CA GLY A 236 -33.65 6.87 -5.46
C GLY A 236 -33.99 6.56 -4.01
N ASP A 237 -33.37 7.29 -3.07
CA ASP A 237 -33.88 7.40 -1.70
C ASP A 237 -33.33 8.69 -1.05
N ARG A 238 -34.09 9.80 -1.09
CA ARG A 238 -33.98 10.95 -0.16
C ARG A 238 -35.34 11.62 -0.01
N GLN A 239 -35.94 11.44 1.17
CA GLN A 239 -37.22 12.00 1.57
C GLN A 239 -37.01 13.40 2.21
N SER A 240 -37.42 14.46 1.51
CA SER A 240 -37.86 15.71 2.14
C SER A 240 -38.77 16.51 1.19
N LEU A 241 -39.88 17.05 1.71
CA LEU A 241 -40.94 17.72 0.93
C LEU A 241 -40.49 18.97 0.16
N GLU A 242 -39.36 19.57 0.53
CA GLU A 242 -38.75 20.71 -0.19
C GLU A 242 -37.72 20.26 -1.24
N GLU A 243 -37.11 19.07 -1.08
CA GLU A 243 -36.26 18.42 -2.10
C GLU A 243 -37.09 17.64 -3.14
N ASP A 244 -38.37 17.32 -2.86
CA ASP A 244 -39.25 16.46 -3.67
C ASP A 244 -39.46 16.94 -5.12
N LEU A 245 -39.45 18.25 -5.39
CA LEU A 245 -39.50 18.76 -6.77
C LEU A 245 -38.18 18.55 -7.52
N SER A 246 -37.05 18.67 -6.81
CA SER A 246 -35.70 18.51 -7.38
C SER A 246 -35.36 17.04 -7.60
N THR A 247 -35.78 16.15 -6.70
CA THR A 247 -35.60 14.69 -6.82
C THR A 247 -36.54 14.10 -7.87
N PHE A 248 -37.82 14.50 -7.93
CA PHE A 248 -38.73 14.03 -8.97
C PHE A 248 -38.30 14.48 -10.38
N SER A 249 -37.94 15.76 -10.54
CA SER A 249 -37.37 16.25 -11.81
C SER A 249 -36.08 15.53 -12.17
N GLY A 250 -35.23 15.22 -11.17
CA GLY A 250 -34.04 14.39 -11.33
C GLY A 250 -34.34 12.98 -11.83
N HIS A 251 -35.33 12.29 -11.23
CA HIS A 251 -35.79 10.97 -11.67
C HIS A 251 -36.33 11.00 -13.10
N LEU A 252 -37.17 11.98 -13.44
CA LEU A 252 -37.68 12.13 -14.80
C LEU A 252 -36.55 12.39 -15.81
N THR A 253 -35.59 13.23 -15.45
CA THR A 253 -34.41 13.51 -16.29
C THR A 253 -33.57 12.26 -16.49
N ASN A 254 -33.34 11.47 -15.43
CA ASN A 254 -32.62 10.20 -15.50
C ASN A 254 -33.36 9.18 -16.39
N LEU A 255 -34.66 8.99 -16.17
CA LEU A 255 -35.48 8.10 -16.99
C LEU A 255 -35.51 8.53 -18.46
N GLN A 256 -35.62 9.84 -18.74
CA GLN A 256 -35.53 10.37 -20.11
C GLN A 256 -34.18 10.03 -20.74
N ALA A 257 -33.08 10.17 -20.00
CA ALA A 257 -31.75 9.80 -20.47
C ALA A 257 -31.62 8.29 -20.74
N ILE A 258 -32.15 7.45 -19.84
CA ILE A 258 -32.18 5.99 -20.00
C ILE A 258 -32.96 5.61 -21.26
N LEU A 259 -34.19 6.11 -21.41
CA LEU A 259 -35.03 5.83 -22.57
C LEU A 259 -34.38 6.28 -23.90
N SER A 260 -33.74 7.45 -23.90
CA SER A 260 -33.05 7.97 -25.09
C SER A 260 -31.87 7.08 -25.50
N ARG A 261 -31.13 6.52 -24.54
CA ARG A 261 -30.02 5.59 -24.80
C ARG A 261 -30.50 4.20 -25.23
N CYS A 262 -31.62 3.73 -24.69
CA CYS A 262 -32.25 2.48 -25.12
C CYS A 262 -32.83 2.58 -26.55
N ASN A 263 -33.42 3.73 -26.91
CA ASN A 263 -34.05 3.95 -28.22
C ASN A 263 -33.05 4.20 -29.36
N SER A 264 -31.91 4.83 -29.10
CA SER A 264 -30.90 5.13 -30.13
C SER A 264 -30.19 3.89 -30.68
N ARG A 265 -30.47 2.71 -30.13
CA ARG A 265 -29.77 1.46 -30.44
C ARG A 265 -30.68 0.31 -30.85
N ARG A 266 -31.88 0.62 -31.36
CA ARG A 266 -32.79 -0.41 -31.91
C ARG A 266 -32.26 -1.12 -33.15
N ASP A 267 -31.05 -0.80 -33.61
CA ASP A 267 -30.50 -1.45 -34.79
C ASP A 267 -28.95 -1.55 -34.79
N PRO A 268 -28.38 -2.70 -34.38
CA PRO A 268 -27.01 -3.07 -34.72
C PRO A 268 -26.90 -3.80 -36.07
N PHE A 269 -28.02 -4.15 -36.72
CA PHE A 269 -28.10 -4.99 -37.91
C PHE A 269 -29.26 -4.54 -38.81
N GLY A 270 -29.07 -3.45 -39.54
CA GLY A 270 -30.12 -2.84 -40.35
C GLY A 270 -30.87 -3.83 -41.21
N GLN A 271 -32.12 -4.09 -40.81
CA GLN A 271 -33.24 -4.53 -41.63
C GLN A 271 -34.48 -3.74 -41.22
#